data_AF-A0A0C3E6Y2-F1
#
_entry.id   AF-A0A0C3E6Y2-F1
#
_cell.length_a   1.000
_cell.length_b   1.000
_cell.length_c   1.000
_cell.angle_alpha   90.00
_cell.angle_beta   90.00
_cell.angle_gamma   90.00
#
_symmetry.space_group_name_H-M   'P 1'
#
loop_
_entity.id
_entity.type
_entity.pdbx_description
1 polymer ?
#
loop_
_entity_poly.entity_id
_entity_poly.type
_entity_poly.pdbx_seq_one_letter_code
_entity_poly.pdbx_strand_id
1 'polypeptide(L)'
;SLLASSEGTPYLTLDRTFIEFESIITALHDEVEKSRYLVDRSRTRPSREPQLQLLEEWSLDGDTARFRRKLRVVPEVFAGIAQRISGHPVFYNASNNPQLPVPIQLAIFLNAAGHYGNASTTEDLAEWAGVSVGTVYNCFRRVMIALLQHHDDTIHFDPMEAKDQEEIHRAKVWVERKGCFDWRNGFLCVDGSPFNLFQKPGWHGEGFYDRKSRYSLSSQVVIMPHNLRIVDYVIGVPGSLHDSTSFSHARIFRHPQAFLGANEWIWADTAYPSLTWCVVPFKKPSGRELAADLKFFNYHLSSIRVRSEHFFGSLKGRFQSLRELRFQIQNQTDLDYANMWIRCCLILHNMIIDIEEELGLSASADTYNTEAQGWGESLVNGNQSEASENDDEYVGSPGQIFRNRVKDMLLRSRVL
;
A
#
# COMPACT_ATOMS: atom_id res chain seq x y z
N SER A 1 18.26 -82.10 68.39
CA SER A 1 18.54 -82.70 67.08
C SER A 1 18.40 -81.63 66.02
N LEU A 2 19.54 -81.18 65.52
CA LEU A 2 19.74 -80.06 64.61
C LEU A 2 19.89 -80.60 63.18
N LEU A 3 19.58 -79.72 62.22
CA LEU A 3 19.85 -79.75 60.78
C LEU A 3 18.76 -80.34 59.87
N ALA A 4 17.90 -79.43 59.40
CA ALA A 4 17.23 -79.53 58.12
C ALA A 4 18.17 -78.96 57.04
N SER A 5 18.56 -79.80 56.09
CA SER A 5 19.21 -79.43 54.84
C SER A 5 18.21 -79.62 53.70
N SER A 6 17.91 -78.54 52.99
CA SER A 6 17.18 -78.55 51.72
C SER A 6 17.81 -77.49 50.84
N GLU A 7 18.81 -77.92 50.07
CA GLU A 7 19.41 -77.19 48.96
C GLU A 7 18.34 -76.94 47.89
N GLY A 8 17.87 -75.69 47.79
CA GLY A 8 17.11 -75.16 46.67
C GLY A 8 18.07 -74.45 45.71
N THR A 9 18.08 -74.90 44.47
CA THR A 9 19.06 -74.69 43.40
C THR A 9 19.26 -73.21 42.97
N PRO A 10 20.51 -72.71 42.83
CA PRO A 10 20.83 -71.35 42.33
C PRO A 10 20.48 -71.13 40.86
N TYR A 11 20.19 -72.21 40.13
CA TYR A 11 19.98 -72.20 38.68
C TYR A 11 18.64 -71.54 38.27
N LEU A 12 17.57 -71.66 39.08
CA LEU A 12 16.26 -71.08 38.78
C LEU A 12 16.23 -69.54 38.97
N THR A 13 17.04 -69.02 39.89
CA THR A 13 17.18 -67.58 40.10
C THR A 13 18.02 -66.92 39.01
N LEU A 14 19.06 -67.60 38.51
CA LEU A 14 19.87 -67.09 37.39
C LEU A 14 19.03 -66.97 36.11
N ASP A 15 18.18 -67.97 35.85
CA ASP A 15 17.31 -68.01 34.66
C ASP A 15 16.27 -66.88 34.66
N ARG A 16 15.68 -66.58 35.82
CA ARG A 16 14.76 -65.43 35.95
C ARG A 16 15.46 -64.09 35.74
N THR A 17 16.65 -63.91 36.34
CA THR A 17 17.42 -62.67 36.12
C THR A 17 17.89 -62.53 34.69
N PHE A 18 18.17 -63.64 33.99
CA PHE A 18 18.57 -63.63 32.59
C PHE A 18 17.39 -63.27 31.67
N ILE A 19 16.20 -63.81 31.93
CA ILE A 19 14.96 -63.49 31.19
C ILE A 19 14.53 -62.04 31.43
N GLU A 20 14.66 -61.52 32.66
CA GLU A 20 14.40 -60.11 32.95
C GLU A 20 15.41 -59.20 32.25
N PHE A 21 16.68 -59.60 32.19
CA PHE A 21 17.72 -58.84 31.49
C PHE A 21 17.52 -58.83 29.98
N GLU A 22 17.17 -59.96 29.36
CA GLU A 22 16.80 -60.01 27.94
C GLU A 22 15.56 -59.17 27.65
N SER A 23 14.53 -59.22 28.50
CA SER A 23 13.32 -58.40 28.32
C SER A 23 13.62 -56.90 28.40
N ILE A 24 14.54 -56.48 29.27
CA ILE A 24 15.01 -55.10 29.36
C ILE A 24 15.80 -54.71 28.11
N ILE A 25 16.67 -55.58 27.59
CA ILE A 25 17.41 -55.34 26.35
C ILE A 25 16.45 -55.23 25.16
N THR A 26 15.46 -56.09 25.05
CA THR A 26 14.45 -56.02 23.99
C THR A 26 13.62 -54.75 24.09
N ALA A 27 13.20 -54.35 25.29
CA ALA A 27 12.45 -53.10 25.50
C ALA A 27 13.30 -51.86 25.17
N LEU A 28 14.59 -51.86 25.50
CA LEU A 28 15.52 -50.78 25.13
C LEU A 28 15.80 -50.74 23.63
N HIS A 29 15.92 -51.91 22.98
CA HIS A 29 16.08 -51.99 21.52
C HIS A 29 14.83 -51.46 20.80
N ASP A 30 13.64 -51.82 21.26
CA ASP A 30 12.36 -51.33 20.73
C ASP A 30 12.19 -49.82 20.91
N GLU A 31 12.67 -49.27 22.03
CA GLU A 31 12.66 -47.83 22.30
C GLU A 31 13.68 -47.08 21.42
N VAL A 32 14.85 -47.69 21.15
CA VAL A 32 15.88 -47.18 20.23
C VAL A 32 15.43 -47.24 18.77
N GLU A 33 14.74 -48.29 18.33
CA GLU A 33 14.16 -48.37 16.98
C GLU A 33 13.01 -47.37 16.78
N LYS A 34 12.22 -47.07 17.83
CA LYS A 34 11.18 -46.03 17.81
C LYS A 34 11.74 -44.61 17.87
N SER A 35 12.95 -44.42 18.42
CA SER A 35 13.59 -43.11 18.54
C SER A 35 14.54 -42.84 17.38
N ARG A 36 14.05 -42.11 16.37
CA ARG A 36 14.76 -41.80 15.12
C ARG A 36 16.06 -40.97 15.26
N TYR A 37 16.43 -40.52 16.47
CA TYR A 37 17.66 -39.76 16.76
C TYR A 37 18.13 -39.97 18.21
N LEU A 38 19.42 -40.27 18.41
CA LEU A 38 20.06 -40.65 19.69
C LEU A 38 20.74 -39.49 20.46
N VAL A 39 20.48 -38.25 20.07
CA VAL A 39 20.93 -37.05 20.81
C VAL A 39 19.71 -36.23 21.10
N ASP A 40 19.56 -35.79 22.36
CA ASP A 40 18.58 -34.78 22.71
C ASP A 40 18.97 -33.50 21.96
N ARG A 41 18.39 -33.30 20.77
CA ARG A 41 18.42 -31.98 20.16
C ARG A 41 17.84 -31.07 21.23
N SER A 42 18.56 -30.02 21.61
CA SER A 42 17.91 -28.86 22.20
C SER A 42 16.73 -28.57 21.31
N ARG A 43 15.52 -28.96 21.74
CA ARG A 43 14.31 -28.45 21.13
C ARG A 43 14.39 -26.98 21.46
N THR A 44 14.97 -26.20 20.55
CA THR A 44 14.31 -24.96 20.19
C THR A 44 12.91 -25.44 19.83
N ARG A 45 12.01 -25.39 20.82
CA ARG A 45 10.59 -25.37 20.53
C ARG A 45 10.50 -24.32 19.42
N PRO A 46 9.96 -24.64 18.23
CA PRO A 46 9.54 -23.56 17.36
C PRO A 46 8.70 -22.65 18.26
N SER A 47 9.01 -21.35 18.29
CA SER A 47 8.26 -20.38 19.09
C SER A 47 6.77 -20.68 18.92
N ARG A 48 6.15 -21.28 19.94
CA ARG A 48 4.70 -21.47 19.99
C ARG A 48 4.02 -20.21 20.51
N GLU A 49 4.79 -19.17 20.80
CA GLU A 49 4.27 -17.86 21.13
C GLU A 49 4.09 -17.07 19.83
N PRO A 50 2.86 -16.61 19.53
CA PRO A 50 2.58 -15.74 18.40
C PRO A 50 3.50 -14.52 18.42
N GLN A 51 4.15 -14.19 17.30
CA GLN A 51 4.94 -12.96 17.21
C GLN A 51 4.06 -11.69 17.35
N LEU A 52 2.74 -11.85 17.23
CA LEU A 52 1.78 -10.78 17.45
C LEU A 52 1.86 -10.22 18.88
N GLN A 53 2.20 -11.03 19.87
CA GLN A 53 2.39 -10.59 21.26
C GLN A 53 3.59 -9.65 21.42
N LEU A 54 4.59 -9.77 20.54
CA LEU A 54 5.77 -8.91 20.54
C LEU A 54 5.45 -7.48 20.09
N LEU A 55 4.30 -7.23 19.46
CA LEU A 55 3.91 -5.86 19.08
C LEU A 55 3.70 -4.97 20.29
N GLU A 56 3.13 -5.52 21.38
CA GLU A 56 2.94 -4.79 22.63
C GLU A 56 4.29 -4.53 23.31
N GLU A 57 5.16 -5.55 23.36
CA GLU A 57 6.53 -5.42 23.87
C GLU A 57 7.32 -4.35 23.09
N TRP A 58 7.34 -4.39 21.76
CA TRP A 58 8.05 -3.39 20.94
C TRP A 58 7.49 -1.99 21.11
N SER A 59 6.18 -1.86 21.34
CA SER A 59 5.56 -0.57 21.63
C SER A 59 5.98 -0.04 23.00
N LEU A 60 6.03 -0.89 24.02
CA LEU A 60 6.40 -0.52 25.38
C LEU A 60 7.90 -0.22 25.52
N ASP A 61 8.74 -0.96 24.82
CA ASP A 61 10.20 -0.81 24.83
C ASP A 61 10.69 0.32 23.92
N GLY A 62 9.80 0.94 23.14
CA GLY A 62 10.14 2.02 22.21
C GLY A 62 10.87 1.56 20.94
N ASP A 63 10.90 0.25 20.63
CA ASP A 63 11.44 -0.29 19.36
C ASP A 63 10.43 -0.11 18.21
N THR A 64 10.16 1.15 17.89
CA THR A 64 9.25 1.56 16.81
C THR A 64 9.70 1.06 15.44
N ALA A 65 11.00 0.77 15.26
CA ALA A 65 11.54 0.26 14.00
C ALA A 65 11.06 -1.15 13.68
N ARG A 66 11.02 -2.06 14.66
CA ARG A 66 10.46 -3.42 14.47
C ARG A 66 8.95 -3.38 14.25
N PHE A 67 8.26 -2.57 15.04
CA PHE A 67 6.81 -2.39 14.90
C PHE A 67 6.46 -1.88 13.49
N ARG A 68 7.12 -0.81 13.04
CA ARG A 68 6.95 -0.23 11.71
C ARG A 68 7.34 -1.19 10.59
N ARG A 69 8.37 -2.03 10.78
CA ARG A 69 8.73 -3.04 9.77
C ARG A 69 7.58 -4.00 9.51
N LYS A 70 6.83 -4.37 10.56
CA LYS A 70 5.70 -5.30 10.46
C LYS A 70 4.40 -4.63 10.02
N LEU A 71 4.02 -3.52 10.64
CA LEU A 71 2.69 -2.91 10.43
C LEU A 71 2.71 -1.68 9.54
N ARG A 72 3.90 -1.19 9.16
CA ARG A 72 4.11 -0.04 8.25
C ARG A 72 3.50 1.28 8.75
N VAL A 73 3.29 1.36 10.05
CA VAL A 73 2.90 2.55 10.81
C VAL A 73 3.60 2.50 12.18
N VAL A 74 3.68 3.64 12.86
CA VAL A 74 4.15 3.69 14.26
C VAL A 74 3.02 3.27 15.22
N PRO A 75 3.33 2.86 16.47
CA PRO A 75 2.32 2.38 17.42
C PRO A 75 1.16 3.35 17.67
N GLU A 76 1.44 4.65 17.73
CA GLU A 76 0.44 5.69 17.98
C GLU A 76 -0.54 5.81 16.81
N VAL A 77 -0.03 5.76 15.57
CA VAL A 77 -0.85 5.76 14.36
C VAL A 77 -1.67 4.48 14.27
N PHE A 78 -1.09 3.32 14.60
CA PHE A 78 -1.82 2.06 14.67
C PHE A 78 -2.98 2.12 15.66
N ALA A 79 -2.75 2.64 16.86
CA ALA A 79 -3.78 2.83 17.87
C ALA A 79 -4.90 3.76 17.38
N GLY A 80 -4.55 4.87 16.70
CA GLY A 80 -5.51 5.78 16.09
C GLY A 80 -6.39 5.11 15.03
N ILE A 81 -5.82 4.29 14.14
CA ILE A 81 -6.58 3.54 13.14
C ILE A 81 -7.50 2.53 13.82
N ALA A 82 -6.98 1.76 14.78
CA ALA A 82 -7.76 0.79 15.53
C ALA A 82 -8.95 1.44 16.25
N GLN A 83 -8.75 2.62 16.83
CA GLN A 83 -9.80 3.40 17.47
C GLN A 83 -10.89 3.80 16.47
N ARG A 84 -10.51 4.36 15.31
CA ARG A 84 -11.45 4.82 14.28
C ARG A 84 -12.37 3.69 13.78
N ILE A 85 -11.83 2.48 13.56
CA ILE A 85 -12.62 1.36 13.04
C ILE A 85 -13.34 0.54 14.13
N SER A 86 -12.98 0.72 15.41
CA SER A 86 -13.42 -0.16 16.51
C SER A 86 -14.94 -0.22 16.69
N GLY A 87 -15.65 0.88 16.43
CA GLY A 87 -17.11 0.98 16.59
C GLY A 87 -17.91 0.25 15.51
N HIS A 88 -17.27 -0.33 14.50
CA HIS A 88 -17.98 -0.91 13.37
C HIS A 88 -18.69 -2.24 13.74
N PRO A 89 -20.00 -2.43 13.43
CA PRO A 89 -20.78 -3.61 13.80
C PRO A 89 -20.18 -4.97 13.39
N VAL A 90 -19.43 -5.01 12.28
CA VAL A 90 -18.77 -6.23 11.77
C VAL A 90 -17.85 -6.91 12.77
N PHE A 91 -17.28 -6.16 13.73
CA PHE A 91 -16.38 -6.70 14.76
C PHE A 91 -17.13 -7.32 15.95
N TYR A 92 -18.46 -7.21 15.98
CA TYR A 92 -19.32 -7.76 17.00
C TYR A 92 -20.12 -8.92 16.41
N ASN A 93 -20.25 -10.02 17.17
CA ASN A 93 -21.15 -11.12 16.80
C ASN A 93 -22.11 -11.42 17.95
N ALA A 94 -23.28 -11.96 17.61
CA ALA A 94 -24.24 -12.50 18.58
C ALA A 94 -23.98 -14.01 18.76
N SER A 95 -22.72 -14.39 18.98
CA SER A 95 -22.27 -15.78 19.09
C SER A 95 -21.61 -16.02 20.45
N ASN A 96 -21.62 -17.27 20.89
CA ASN A 96 -20.88 -17.70 22.08
C ASN A 96 -19.36 -17.74 21.86
N ASN A 97 -18.91 -17.61 20.61
CA ASN A 97 -17.49 -17.55 20.26
C ASN A 97 -17.06 -16.09 20.06
N PRO A 98 -16.25 -15.52 20.98
CA PRO A 98 -15.81 -14.14 20.87
C PRO A 98 -14.99 -13.92 19.60
N GLN A 99 -15.20 -12.78 18.93
CA GLN A 99 -14.31 -12.37 17.86
C GLN A 99 -12.94 -11.96 18.41
N LEU A 100 -11.91 -12.04 17.56
CA LEU A 100 -10.61 -11.46 17.89
C LEU A 100 -10.75 -9.94 18.13
N PRO A 101 -9.99 -9.36 19.08
CA PRO A 101 -9.94 -7.91 19.25
C PRO A 101 -9.61 -7.17 17.96
N VAL A 102 -10.22 -5.99 17.76
CA VAL A 102 -10.01 -5.15 16.57
C VAL A 102 -8.54 -4.86 16.28
N PRO A 103 -7.68 -4.51 17.26
CA PRO A 103 -6.26 -4.29 17.00
C PRO A 103 -5.56 -5.53 16.43
N ILE A 104 -5.91 -6.74 16.87
CA ILE A 104 -5.33 -7.98 16.35
C ILE A 104 -5.73 -8.18 14.88
N GLN A 105 -7.02 -7.98 14.56
CA GLN A 105 -7.50 -8.11 13.18
C GLN A 105 -6.84 -7.07 12.26
N LEU A 106 -6.69 -5.84 12.74
CA LEU A 106 -6.00 -4.77 12.02
C LEU A 106 -4.50 -5.07 11.83
N ALA A 107 -3.82 -5.60 12.84
CA ALA A 107 -2.41 -5.97 12.74
C ALA A 107 -2.18 -7.06 11.68
N ILE A 108 -3.06 -8.07 11.63
CA ILE A 108 -3.05 -9.10 10.58
C ILE A 108 -3.22 -8.46 9.20
N PHE A 109 -4.20 -7.56 9.04
CA PHE A 109 -4.44 -6.87 7.78
C PHE A 109 -3.26 -5.98 7.34
N LEU A 110 -2.72 -5.15 8.24
CA LEU A 110 -1.61 -4.24 7.93
C LEU A 110 -0.32 -5.00 7.62
N ASN A 111 -0.06 -6.11 8.30
CA ASN A 111 1.06 -6.98 7.97
C ASN A 111 0.92 -7.55 6.55
N ALA A 112 -0.27 -8.04 6.19
CA ALA A 112 -0.53 -8.50 4.83
C ALA A 112 -0.39 -7.39 3.78
N ALA A 113 -0.99 -6.21 4.02
CA ALA A 113 -0.93 -5.09 3.09
C ALA A 113 0.49 -4.51 2.94
N GLY A 114 1.28 -4.57 4.01
CA GLY A 114 2.64 -4.04 4.12
C GLY A 114 3.75 -4.94 3.60
N HIS A 115 3.44 -6.15 3.13
CA HIS A 115 4.39 -7.08 2.56
C HIS A 115 3.96 -7.55 1.18
N TYR A 116 4.94 -7.97 0.38
CA TYR A 116 4.75 -8.64 -0.90
C TYR A 116 5.81 -9.74 -1.04
N GLY A 117 5.69 -10.58 -2.06
CA GLY A 117 6.65 -11.66 -2.26
C GLY A 117 6.26 -12.93 -1.52
N ASN A 118 7.21 -13.87 -1.46
CA ASN A 118 6.97 -15.20 -0.88
C ASN A 118 6.71 -15.14 0.64
N ALA A 119 7.06 -14.04 1.30
CA ALA A 119 6.81 -13.80 2.72
C ALA A 119 5.40 -13.23 3.02
N SER A 120 4.50 -13.21 2.02
CA SER A 120 3.15 -12.64 2.12
C SER A 120 2.05 -13.66 1.87
N THR A 121 2.35 -14.95 2.04
CA THR A 121 1.33 -15.99 1.97
C THR A 121 0.39 -15.91 3.18
N THR A 122 -0.84 -16.37 3.00
CA THR A 122 -1.81 -16.43 4.09
C THR A 122 -1.40 -17.42 5.17
N GLU A 123 -0.64 -18.45 4.79
CA GLU A 123 -0.05 -19.48 5.64
C GLU A 123 1.02 -18.88 6.55
N ASP A 124 2.00 -18.15 6.00
CA ASP A 124 3.04 -17.48 6.79
C ASP A 124 2.42 -16.45 7.75
N LEU A 125 1.37 -15.76 7.30
CA LEU A 125 0.68 -14.78 8.15
C LEU A 125 -0.11 -15.46 9.28
N ALA A 126 -0.73 -16.61 9.00
CA ALA A 126 -1.42 -17.42 9.99
C ALA A 126 -0.44 -17.95 11.04
N GLU A 127 0.73 -18.43 10.62
CA GLU A 127 1.83 -18.84 11.50
C GLU A 127 2.35 -17.67 12.35
N TRP A 128 2.58 -16.50 11.72
CA TRP A 128 3.04 -15.29 12.41
C TRP A 128 2.05 -14.82 13.49
N ALA A 129 0.75 -14.83 13.17
CA ALA A 129 -0.31 -14.40 14.06
C ALA A 129 -0.76 -15.48 15.05
N GLY A 130 -0.36 -16.74 14.87
CA GLY A 130 -0.79 -17.87 15.70
C GLY A 130 -2.28 -18.19 15.56
N VAL A 131 -2.85 -18.02 14.36
CA VAL A 131 -4.28 -18.26 14.07
C VAL A 131 -4.46 -19.21 12.89
N SER A 132 -5.68 -19.67 12.63
CA SER A 132 -5.96 -20.46 11.41
C SER A 132 -5.97 -19.59 10.15
N VAL A 133 -5.66 -20.17 8.99
CA VAL A 133 -5.78 -19.48 7.67
C VAL A 133 -7.19 -18.92 7.46
N GLY A 134 -8.24 -19.66 7.85
CA GLY A 134 -9.62 -19.17 7.79
C GLY A 134 -9.86 -17.94 8.69
N THR A 135 -9.16 -17.86 9.83
CA THR A 135 -9.20 -16.69 10.71
C THR A 135 -8.57 -15.47 10.04
N VAL A 136 -7.45 -15.65 9.32
CA VAL A 136 -6.80 -14.56 8.55
C VAL A 136 -7.77 -13.96 7.53
N TYR A 137 -8.43 -14.79 6.70
CA TYR A 137 -9.42 -14.33 5.73
C TYR A 137 -10.58 -13.58 6.39
N ASN A 138 -11.06 -14.07 7.54
CA ASN A 138 -12.09 -13.37 8.30
C ASN A 138 -11.61 -12.01 8.81
N CYS A 139 -10.37 -11.90 9.29
CA CYS A 139 -9.79 -10.61 9.71
C CYS A 139 -9.73 -9.64 8.54
N PHE A 140 -9.23 -10.08 7.37
CA PHE A 140 -9.19 -9.24 6.17
C PHE A 140 -10.58 -8.73 5.80
N ARG A 141 -11.55 -9.63 5.69
CA ARG A 141 -12.93 -9.27 5.32
C ARG A 141 -13.51 -8.22 6.28
N ARG A 142 -13.37 -8.42 7.59
CA ARG A 142 -13.93 -7.51 8.60
C ARG A 142 -13.26 -6.15 8.57
N VAL A 143 -11.92 -6.12 8.52
CA VAL A 143 -11.14 -4.87 8.42
C VAL A 143 -11.46 -4.14 7.13
N MET A 144 -11.53 -4.83 5.99
CA MET A 144 -11.90 -4.21 4.71
C MET A 144 -13.30 -3.61 4.74
N ILE A 145 -14.30 -4.33 5.26
CA ILE A 145 -15.66 -3.80 5.40
C ILE A 145 -15.65 -2.52 6.26
N ALA A 146 -14.97 -2.54 7.40
CA ALA A 146 -14.90 -1.39 8.28
C ALA A 146 -14.19 -0.19 7.63
N LEU A 147 -13.05 -0.41 6.96
CA LEU A 147 -12.33 0.64 6.26
C LEU A 147 -13.16 1.23 5.12
N LEU A 148 -13.83 0.38 4.32
CA LEU A 148 -14.66 0.84 3.21
C LEU A 148 -15.82 1.72 3.66
N GLN A 149 -16.38 1.51 4.87
CA GLN A 149 -17.42 2.38 5.42
C GLN A 149 -16.91 3.81 5.72
N HIS A 150 -15.62 3.97 6.00
CA HIS A 150 -15.01 5.28 6.24
C HIS A 150 -14.57 6.01 4.96
N HIS A 151 -14.83 5.45 3.78
CA HIS A 151 -14.36 6.02 2.52
C HIS A 151 -14.76 7.49 2.37
N ASP A 152 -16.07 7.79 2.47
CA ASP A 152 -16.61 9.13 2.24
C ASP A 152 -16.28 10.11 3.37
N ASP A 153 -15.84 9.64 4.54
CA ASP A 153 -15.34 10.52 5.62
C ASP A 153 -13.85 10.85 5.44
N THR A 154 -13.11 9.99 4.74
CA THR A 154 -11.63 10.00 4.67
C THR A 154 -11.12 10.55 3.34
N ILE A 155 -11.74 10.15 2.24
CA ILE A 155 -11.45 10.61 0.87
C ILE A 155 -12.66 11.43 0.44
N HIS A 156 -12.73 12.62 1.00
CA HIS A 156 -13.72 13.64 0.71
C HIS A 156 -13.02 14.94 0.36
N PHE A 157 -13.70 15.73 -0.46
CA PHE A 157 -13.26 17.06 -0.82
C PHE A 157 -14.46 17.90 -1.22
N ASP A 158 -14.68 18.98 -0.48
CA ASP A 158 -15.63 20.03 -0.77
C ASP A 158 -14.96 21.39 -0.54
N PRO A 159 -14.66 22.17 -1.61
CA PRO A 159 -14.00 23.48 -1.48
C PRO A 159 -14.82 24.50 -0.66
N MET A 160 -16.08 24.21 -0.32
CA MET A 160 -16.92 25.05 0.54
C MET A 160 -16.73 24.73 2.04
N GLU A 161 -16.14 23.58 2.39
CA GLU A 161 -15.89 23.22 3.78
C GLU A 161 -14.65 23.92 4.34
N ALA A 162 -14.73 24.38 5.60
CA ALA A 162 -13.64 25.12 6.24
C ALA A 162 -12.33 24.31 6.34
N LYS A 163 -12.43 22.99 6.57
CA LYS A 163 -11.26 22.09 6.63
C LYS A 163 -10.55 22.06 5.27
N ASP A 164 -11.30 21.89 4.19
CA ASP A 164 -10.72 21.83 2.84
C ASP A 164 -10.25 23.20 2.36
N GLN A 165 -10.88 24.30 2.76
CA GLN A 165 -10.38 25.65 2.49
C GLN A 165 -9.00 25.90 3.10
N GLU A 166 -8.78 25.42 4.33
CA GLU A 166 -7.45 25.47 4.95
C GLU A 166 -6.45 24.60 4.18
N GLU A 167 -6.83 23.38 3.80
CA GLU A 167 -5.97 22.50 2.98
C GLU A 167 -5.60 23.12 1.63
N ILE A 168 -6.58 23.72 0.94
CA ILE A 168 -6.38 24.46 -0.30
C ILE A 168 -5.38 25.58 -0.03
N HIS A 169 -5.58 26.40 1.01
CA HIS A 169 -4.68 27.50 1.35
C HIS A 169 -3.23 27.00 1.55
N ARG A 170 -3.03 25.94 2.32
CA ARG A 170 -1.71 25.33 2.55
C ARG A 170 -1.08 24.82 1.25
N ALA A 171 -1.85 24.18 0.38
CA ALA A 171 -1.40 23.73 -0.93
C ALA A 171 -0.98 24.91 -1.83
N LYS A 172 -1.78 25.99 -1.88
CA LYS A 172 -1.46 27.21 -2.64
C LYS A 172 -0.14 27.84 -2.18
N VAL A 173 0.03 28.00 -0.87
CA VAL A 173 1.26 28.52 -0.26
C VAL A 173 2.46 27.63 -0.58
N TRP A 174 2.28 26.31 -0.56
CA TRP A 174 3.34 25.37 -0.93
C TRP A 174 3.75 25.52 -2.41
N VAL A 175 2.79 25.63 -3.32
CA VAL A 175 3.03 25.78 -4.76
C VAL A 175 3.73 27.10 -5.07
N GLU A 176 3.31 28.18 -4.42
CA GLU A 176 3.96 29.50 -4.52
C GLU A 176 5.45 29.42 -4.18
N ARG A 177 5.81 28.70 -3.11
CA ARG A 177 7.21 28.51 -2.69
C ARG A 177 8.05 27.66 -3.67
N LYS A 178 7.41 26.84 -4.50
CA LYS A 178 8.09 25.95 -5.47
C LYS A 178 8.18 26.54 -6.88
N GLY A 179 7.17 27.31 -7.27
CA GLY A 179 7.11 28.03 -8.54
C GLY A 179 7.17 29.53 -8.30
N CYS A 180 6.01 30.18 -8.44
CA CYS A 180 5.84 31.61 -8.21
C CYS A 180 4.43 31.91 -7.65
N PHE A 181 4.21 33.14 -7.20
CA PHE A 181 2.92 33.59 -6.65
C PHE A 181 1.74 33.32 -7.60
N ASP A 182 1.88 33.62 -8.88
CA ASP A 182 0.80 33.43 -9.85
C ASP A 182 0.43 31.96 -10.05
N TRP A 183 1.32 31.02 -9.73
CA TRP A 183 1.08 29.58 -9.86
C TRP A 183 0.31 28.98 -8.69
N ARG A 184 0.12 29.72 -7.59
CA ARG A 184 -0.54 29.22 -6.38
C ARG A 184 -1.95 28.68 -6.60
N ASN A 185 -2.63 29.09 -7.68
CA ASN A 185 -3.97 28.59 -8.02
C ASN A 185 -3.97 27.21 -8.67
N GLY A 186 -2.81 26.68 -9.07
CA GLY A 186 -2.64 25.28 -9.37
C GLY A 186 -2.34 24.51 -8.10
N PHE A 187 -3.33 23.95 -7.41
CA PHE A 187 -3.12 23.42 -6.05
C PHE A 187 -3.33 21.90 -5.92
N LEU A 188 -3.69 21.21 -7.01
CA LEU A 188 -3.78 19.75 -7.07
C LEU A 188 -2.83 19.20 -8.13
N CYS A 189 -2.40 17.95 -7.94
CA CYS A 189 -1.63 17.19 -8.93
C CYS A 189 -2.37 15.91 -9.28
N VAL A 190 -2.39 15.53 -10.55
CA VAL A 190 -2.88 14.23 -11.00
C VAL A 190 -1.76 13.44 -11.66
N ASP A 191 -1.72 12.14 -11.36
CA ASP A 191 -0.80 11.22 -12.00
C ASP A 191 -1.33 9.78 -11.95
N GLY A 192 -0.81 8.96 -12.85
CA GLY A 192 -1.20 7.57 -13.02
C GLY A 192 -0.07 6.62 -12.66
N SER A 193 -0.39 5.53 -11.97
CA SER A 193 0.56 4.44 -11.73
C SER A 193 -0.12 3.08 -11.80
N PRO A 194 0.46 2.10 -12.48
CA PRO A 194 -0.07 0.74 -12.49
C PRO A 194 0.18 0.04 -11.14
N PHE A 195 -0.80 -0.72 -10.65
CA PHE A 195 -0.60 -1.76 -9.64
C PHE A 195 -0.38 -3.09 -10.35
N ASN A 196 0.82 -3.64 -10.28
CA ASN A 196 1.14 -4.85 -11.03
C ASN A 196 0.41 -6.07 -10.45
N LEU A 197 0.10 -7.03 -11.30
CA LEU A 197 -0.42 -8.33 -10.94
C LEU A 197 0.71 -9.36 -11.11
N PHE A 198 0.88 -10.25 -10.13
CA PHE A 198 1.91 -11.29 -10.15
C PHE A 198 1.80 -12.21 -11.38
N GLN A 199 0.58 -12.48 -11.83
CA GLN A 199 0.31 -13.38 -12.93
C GLN A 199 -0.81 -12.86 -13.83
N LYS A 200 -0.88 -13.41 -15.04
CA LYS A 200 -1.97 -13.16 -15.99
C LYS A 200 -3.32 -13.49 -15.35
N PRO A 201 -4.30 -12.57 -15.37
CA PRO A 201 -5.68 -12.88 -15.02
C PRO A 201 -6.27 -13.94 -15.93
N GLY A 202 -7.01 -14.89 -15.37
CA GLY A 202 -7.80 -15.85 -16.15
C GLY A 202 -9.03 -15.19 -16.79
N TRP A 203 -9.52 -14.12 -16.18
CA TRP A 203 -10.63 -13.31 -16.70
C TRP A 203 -10.11 -12.17 -17.58
N HIS A 204 -10.40 -12.20 -18.88
CA HIS A 204 -10.00 -11.17 -19.85
C HIS A 204 -8.51 -10.76 -19.77
N GLY A 205 -7.59 -11.73 -19.55
CA GLY A 205 -6.18 -11.47 -19.21
C GLY A 205 -5.43 -10.49 -20.12
N GLU A 206 -5.73 -10.46 -21.43
CA GLU A 206 -5.13 -9.51 -22.38
C GLU A 206 -5.44 -8.05 -22.04
N GLY A 207 -6.62 -7.76 -21.48
CA GLY A 207 -7.00 -6.40 -21.09
C GLY A 207 -6.13 -5.82 -19.98
N PHE A 208 -5.44 -6.66 -19.21
CA PHE A 208 -4.55 -6.25 -18.13
C PHE A 208 -3.10 -6.09 -18.58
N TYR A 209 -2.77 -6.49 -19.81
CA TYR A 209 -1.40 -6.40 -20.33
C TYR A 209 -1.09 -4.97 -20.76
N ASP A 210 -0.21 -4.30 -20.02
CA ASP A 210 0.15 -2.91 -20.22
C ASP A 210 1.26 -2.73 -21.28
N ARG A 211 1.47 -1.47 -21.69
CA ARG A 211 2.53 -1.08 -22.63
C ARG A 211 3.94 -1.44 -22.15
N LYS A 212 4.13 -1.64 -20.85
CA LYS A 212 5.41 -2.05 -20.24
C LYS A 212 5.55 -3.57 -20.19
N SER A 213 4.70 -4.31 -20.91
CA SER A 213 4.73 -5.77 -20.99
C SER A 213 4.47 -6.46 -19.65
N ARG A 214 3.66 -5.86 -18.78
CA ARG A 214 3.28 -6.39 -17.47
C ARG A 214 1.77 -6.48 -17.33
N TYR A 215 1.29 -7.39 -16.48
CA TYR A 215 -0.12 -7.39 -16.10
C TYR A 215 -0.34 -6.37 -14.98
N SER A 216 -1.30 -5.47 -15.13
CA SER A 216 -1.56 -4.43 -14.13
C SER A 216 -3.00 -3.92 -14.12
N LEU A 217 -3.36 -3.32 -12.99
CA LEU A 217 -4.54 -2.47 -12.82
C LEU A 217 -4.08 -1.01 -12.88
N SER A 218 -4.65 -0.23 -13.79
CA SER A 218 -4.39 1.21 -13.86
C SER A 218 -5.02 1.91 -12.66
N SER A 219 -4.28 2.86 -12.10
CA SER A 219 -4.79 3.79 -11.09
C SER A 219 -4.44 5.21 -11.48
N GLN A 220 -5.37 6.13 -11.23
CA GLN A 220 -5.21 7.57 -11.40
C GLN A 220 -5.55 8.21 -10.07
N VAL A 221 -4.68 9.05 -9.53
CA VAL A 221 -4.90 9.68 -8.23
C VAL A 221 -4.63 11.17 -8.30
N VAL A 222 -5.58 11.94 -7.79
CA VAL A 222 -5.49 13.39 -7.60
C VAL A 222 -5.12 13.65 -6.14
N ILE A 223 -4.03 14.37 -5.93
CA ILE A 223 -3.46 14.62 -4.60
C ILE A 223 -3.22 16.10 -4.35
N MET A 224 -3.24 16.45 -3.07
CA MET A 224 -2.71 17.71 -2.55
C MET A 224 -1.18 17.64 -2.49
N PRO A 225 -0.43 18.52 -3.17
CA PRO A 225 1.01 18.39 -3.29
C PRO A 225 1.76 18.65 -1.97
N HIS A 226 1.20 19.44 -1.04
CA HIS A 226 1.90 19.76 0.22
C HIS A 226 1.99 18.55 1.16
N ASN A 227 0.94 17.73 1.27
CA ASN A 227 0.86 16.61 2.23
C ASN A 227 0.57 15.23 1.61
N LEU A 228 0.41 15.14 0.28
CA LEU A 228 0.09 13.90 -0.45
C LEU A 228 -1.30 13.31 -0.13
N ARG A 229 -2.22 14.12 0.42
CA ARG A 229 -3.61 13.72 0.68
C ARG A 229 -4.34 13.46 -0.63
N ILE A 230 -5.07 12.37 -0.70
CA ILE A 230 -5.91 11.99 -1.84
C ILE A 230 -7.20 12.79 -1.82
N VAL A 231 -7.57 13.35 -2.98
CA VAL A 231 -8.78 14.16 -3.19
C VAL A 231 -9.76 13.44 -4.12
N ASP A 232 -9.26 12.78 -5.15
CA ASP A 232 -10.06 12.00 -6.10
C ASP A 232 -9.21 10.87 -6.66
N TYR A 233 -9.84 9.77 -7.08
CA TYR A 233 -9.11 8.66 -7.69
C TYR A 233 -9.98 7.83 -8.63
N VAL A 234 -9.31 7.11 -9.53
CA VAL A 234 -9.89 6.06 -10.37
C VAL A 234 -9.03 4.82 -10.22
N ILE A 235 -9.63 3.69 -9.88
CA ILE A 235 -8.97 2.37 -9.79
C ILE A 235 -9.81 1.31 -10.50
N GLY A 236 -9.24 0.12 -10.69
CA GLY A 236 -9.94 -1.03 -11.25
C GLY A 236 -10.12 -0.99 -12.76
N VAL A 237 -9.40 -0.08 -13.43
CA VAL A 237 -9.35 -0.01 -14.87
C VAL A 237 -8.26 -0.96 -15.37
N PRO A 238 -8.53 -1.84 -16.36
CA PRO A 238 -7.50 -2.71 -16.92
C PRO A 238 -6.28 -1.94 -17.43
N GLY A 239 -5.07 -2.46 -17.16
CA GLY A 239 -3.79 -1.77 -17.43
C GLY A 239 -3.48 -1.44 -18.89
N SER A 240 -4.20 -2.04 -19.85
CA SER A 240 -4.08 -1.71 -21.28
C SER A 240 -4.63 -0.33 -21.66
N LEU A 241 -5.51 0.25 -20.84
CA LEU A 241 -6.14 1.54 -21.12
C LEU A 241 -5.19 2.71 -20.88
N HIS A 242 -5.23 3.69 -21.77
CA HIS A 242 -4.41 4.91 -21.68
C HIS A 242 -4.82 5.78 -20.49
N ASP A 243 -3.86 6.44 -19.85
CA ASP A 243 -4.07 7.27 -18.64
C ASP A 243 -5.16 8.33 -18.84
N SER A 244 -5.21 8.98 -20.02
CA SER A 244 -6.26 9.96 -20.35
C SER A 244 -7.66 9.36 -20.35
N THR A 245 -7.81 8.10 -20.78
CA THR A 245 -9.11 7.41 -20.80
C THR A 245 -9.53 7.08 -19.39
N SER A 246 -8.61 6.56 -18.57
CA SER A 246 -8.85 6.31 -17.14
C SER A 246 -9.21 7.61 -16.41
N PHE A 247 -8.53 8.72 -16.72
CA PHE A 247 -8.78 10.02 -16.11
C PHE A 247 -10.17 10.58 -16.43
N SER A 248 -10.73 10.26 -17.60
CA SER A 248 -12.09 10.70 -17.96
C SER A 248 -13.19 10.16 -17.03
N HIS A 249 -12.87 9.11 -16.25
CA HIS A 249 -13.77 8.55 -15.25
C HIS A 249 -13.68 9.23 -13.89
N ALA A 250 -12.66 10.07 -13.66
CA ALA A 250 -12.48 10.78 -12.39
C ALA A 250 -13.63 11.78 -12.16
N ARG A 251 -14.01 11.97 -10.89
CA ARG A 251 -15.07 12.91 -10.52
C ARG A 251 -14.65 14.33 -10.87
N ILE A 252 -13.39 14.69 -10.68
CA ILE A 252 -12.84 16.01 -11.06
C ILE A 252 -12.91 16.24 -12.57
N PHE A 253 -12.77 15.20 -13.39
CA PHE A 253 -12.87 15.33 -14.85
C PHE A 253 -14.31 15.59 -15.29
N ARG A 254 -15.26 14.89 -14.67
CA ARG A 254 -16.70 15.03 -14.98
C ARG A 254 -17.30 16.32 -14.43
N HIS A 255 -16.81 16.77 -13.28
CA HIS A 255 -17.34 17.91 -12.55
C HIS A 255 -16.22 18.82 -12.00
N PRO A 256 -15.38 19.44 -12.86
CA PRO A 256 -14.23 20.23 -12.41
C PRO A 256 -14.63 21.40 -11.49
N GLN A 257 -15.80 22.00 -11.71
CA GLN A 257 -16.35 23.07 -10.89
C GLN A 257 -16.70 22.66 -9.44
N ALA A 258 -16.82 21.36 -9.17
CA ALA A 258 -17.01 20.86 -7.82
C ALA A 258 -15.70 20.81 -7.01
N PHE A 259 -14.55 20.95 -7.68
CA PHE A 259 -13.22 20.91 -7.07
C PHE A 259 -12.47 22.24 -7.21
N LEU A 260 -12.72 22.97 -8.30
CA LEU A 260 -11.91 24.11 -8.73
C LEU A 260 -12.80 25.35 -8.94
N GLY A 261 -12.34 26.48 -8.43
CA GLY A 261 -12.84 27.81 -8.77
C GLY A 261 -12.42 28.25 -10.19
N ALA A 262 -13.00 29.36 -10.65
CA ALA A 262 -12.87 29.84 -12.03
C ALA A 262 -11.43 30.12 -12.53
N ASN A 263 -10.46 30.28 -11.63
CA ASN A 263 -9.06 30.57 -11.96
C ASN A 263 -8.11 29.53 -11.35
N GLU A 264 -8.60 28.35 -11.00
CA GLU A 264 -7.85 27.27 -10.38
C GLU A 264 -7.66 26.10 -11.34
N TRP A 265 -6.59 25.35 -11.16
CA TRP A 265 -6.24 24.24 -12.04
C TRP A 265 -5.49 23.12 -11.32
N ILE A 266 -5.24 22.03 -12.04
CA ILE A 266 -4.41 20.92 -11.60
C ILE A 266 -3.16 20.80 -12.47
N TRP A 267 -2.11 20.22 -11.90
CA TRP A 267 -0.87 19.86 -12.62
C TRP A 267 -0.90 18.39 -13.04
N ALA A 268 -0.59 18.12 -14.30
CA ALA A 268 -0.72 16.80 -14.89
C ALA A 268 0.46 16.45 -15.81
N ASP A 269 0.66 15.16 -16.10
CA ASP A 269 1.71 14.66 -17.00
C ASP A 269 1.40 15.01 -18.47
N THR A 270 2.35 14.73 -19.37
CA THR A 270 2.19 15.01 -20.82
C THR A 270 1.21 14.09 -21.55
N ALA A 271 0.79 12.98 -20.93
CA ALA A 271 -0.21 12.05 -21.45
C ALA A 271 -1.66 12.46 -21.10
N TYR A 272 -1.87 13.39 -20.17
CA TYR A 272 -3.19 13.99 -19.92
C TYR A 272 -3.57 15.03 -20.97
N PRO A 273 -4.88 15.27 -21.17
CA PRO A 273 -5.35 16.35 -22.04
C PRO A 273 -5.03 17.72 -21.44
N SER A 274 -4.60 18.66 -22.29
CA SER A 274 -4.48 20.08 -21.92
C SER A 274 -5.86 20.71 -21.94
N LEU A 275 -6.37 21.07 -20.76
CA LEU A 275 -7.70 21.68 -20.56
C LEU A 275 -7.53 23.06 -19.90
N THR A 276 -8.61 23.84 -19.84
CA THR A 276 -8.62 25.16 -19.17
C THR A 276 -8.42 25.09 -17.66
N TRP A 277 -8.40 23.88 -17.09
CA TRP A 277 -8.21 23.58 -15.67
C TRP A 277 -7.20 22.44 -15.44
N CYS A 278 -6.57 21.91 -16.51
CA CYS A 278 -5.58 20.83 -16.44
C CYS A 278 -4.32 21.25 -17.22
N VAL A 279 -3.25 21.55 -16.51
CA VAL A 279 -2.00 22.08 -17.06
C VAL A 279 -0.97 20.98 -17.18
N VAL A 280 -0.47 20.80 -18.40
CA VAL A 280 0.50 19.76 -18.78
C VAL A 280 1.79 20.40 -19.34
N PRO A 281 2.95 19.73 -19.26
CA PRO A 281 4.17 20.20 -19.90
C PRO A 281 4.06 20.36 -21.42
N PHE A 282 4.94 21.16 -22.00
CA PHE A 282 5.09 21.23 -23.46
C PHE A 282 5.86 20.01 -23.97
N LYS A 283 5.35 19.38 -25.03
CA LYS A 283 6.03 18.26 -25.69
C LYS A 283 7.19 18.78 -26.53
N LYS A 284 8.25 17.98 -26.63
CA LYS A 284 9.36 18.28 -27.53
C LYS A 284 8.90 18.06 -28.98
N PRO A 285 9.06 19.04 -29.89
CA PRO A 285 8.74 18.83 -31.30
C PRO A 285 9.73 17.83 -31.94
N SER A 286 9.25 17.04 -32.90
CA SER A 286 10.09 16.06 -33.61
C SER A 286 11.27 16.76 -34.30
N GLY A 287 12.49 16.27 -34.04
CA GLY A 287 13.71 16.77 -34.68
C GLY A 287 14.16 18.19 -34.27
N ARG A 288 13.48 18.86 -33.32
CA ARG A 288 13.86 20.20 -32.83
C ARG A 288 14.07 20.22 -31.32
N GLU A 289 14.89 21.14 -30.85
CA GLU A 289 14.99 21.40 -29.42
C GLU A 289 13.81 22.20 -28.90
N LEU A 290 13.41 21.92 -27.66
CA LEU A 290 12.43 22.72 -26.95
C LEU A 290 13.04 24.08 -26.60
N ALA A 291 12.33 25.18 -26.89
CA ALA A 291 12.80 26.53 -26.59
C ALA A 291 13.13 26.70 -25.08
N ALA A 292 14.08 27.59 -24.76
CA ALA A 292 14.56 27.77 -23.39
C ALA A 292 13.45 28.10 -22.38
N ASP A 293 12.51 28.96 -22.75
CA ASP A 293 11.38 29.34 -21.89
C ASP A 293 10.42 28.16 -21.63
N LEU A 294 10.24 27.28 -22.62
CA LEU A 294 9.43 26.07 -22.48
C LEU A 294 10.14 25.01 -21.63
N LYS A 295 11.47 24.89 -21.76
CA LYS A 295 12.29 24.06 -20.86
C LYS A 295 12.19 24.56 -19.42
N PHE A 296 12.27 25.88 -19.21
CA PHE A 296 12.14 26.51 -17.90
C PHE A 296 10.76 26.27 -17.29
N PHE A 297 9.68 26.46 -18.06
CA PHE A 297 8.33 26.12 -17.63
C PHE A 297 8.21 24.64 -17.23
N ASN A 298 8.66 23.73 -18.09
CA ASN A 298 8.59 22.29 -17.84
C ASN A 298 9.40 21.90 -16.58
N TYR A 299 10.53 22.55 -16.32
CA TYR A 299 11.33 22.31 -15.12
C TYR A 299 10.56 22.65 -13.84
N HIS A 300 9.94 23.84 -13.77
CA HIS A 300 9.16 24.25 -12.60
C HIS A 300 7.86 23.43 -12.45
N LEU A 301 7.17 23.11 -13.55
CA LEU A 301 5.99 22.25 -13.49
C LEU A 301 6.38 20.87 -12.94
N SER A 302 7.47 20.27 -13.45
CA SER A 302 7.97 18.99 -12.96
C SER A 302 8.36 19.02 -11.47
N SER A 303 8.86 20.14 -10.95
CA SER A 303 9.23 20.26 -9.53
C SER A 303 8.01 20.24 -8.59
N ILE A 304 6.83 20.68 -9.07
CA ILE A 304 5.56 20.53 -8.36
C ILE A 304 5.04 19.10 -8.54
N ARG A 305 5.04 18.62 -9.78
CA ARG A 305 4.52 17.30 -10.15
C ARG A 305 5.23 16.14 -9.48
N VAL A 306 6.52 16.25 -9.15
CA VAL A 306 7.26 15.20 -8.43
C VAL A 306 6.55 14.72 -7.15
N ARG A 307 5.65 15.54 -6.57
CA ARG A 307 4.82 15.15 -5.43
C ARG A 307 3.83 14.02 -5.75
N SER A 308 3.31 13.90 -6.97
CA SER A 308 2.49 12.74 -7.35
C SER A 308 3.31 11.45 -7.43
N GLU A 309 4.56 11.55 -7.88
CA GLU A 309 5.50 10.42 -7.87
C GLU A 309 5.85 10.01 -6.43
N HIS A 310 6.11 10.99 -5.55
CA HIS A 310 6.28 10.77 -4.11
C HIS A 310 5.03 10.15 -3.48
N PHE A 311 3.83 10.54 -3.90
CA PHE A 311 2.61 9.87 -3.42
C PHE A 311 2.64 8.38 -3.74
N PHE A 312 2.85 7.99 -5.01
CA PHE A 312 2.87 6.58 -5.38
C PHE A 312 4.04 5.80 -4.76
N GLY A 313 5.21 6.43 -4.66
CA GLY A 313 6.37 5.89 -3.97
C GLY A 313 6.08 5.60 -2.50
N SER A 314 5.49 6.56 -1.79
CA SER A 314 5.06 6.41 -0.41
C SER A 314 3.98 5.33 -0.24
N LEU A 315 2.93 5.36 -1.08
CA LEU A 315 1.81 4.42 -1.03
C LEU A 315 2.29 2.98 -1.24
N LYS A 316 3.09 2.72 -2.26
CA LYS A 316 3.63 1.38 -2.58
C LYS A 316 4.76 0.98 -1.63
N GLY A 317 5.50 1.93 -1.07
CA GLY A 317 6.53 1.67 -0.06
C GLY A 317 5.90 1.22 1.26
N ARG A 318 4.80 1.86 1.66
CA ARG A 318 4.01 1.54 2.86
C ARG A 318 3.18 0.27 2.66
N PHE A 319 2.38 0.20 1.59
CA PHE A 319 1.53 -0.94 1.27
C PHE A 319 2.14 -1.76 0.14
N GLN A 320 3.17 -2.53 0.48
CA GLN A 320 3.98 -3.22 -0.52
C GLN A 320 3.20 -4.25 -1.34
N SER A 321 2.07 -4.76 -0.83
CA SER A 321 1.14 -5.60 -1.60
C SER A 321 0.70 -4.95 -2.93
N LEU A 322 0.71 -3.61 -3.04
CA LEU A 322 0.38 -2.86 -4.25
C LEU A 322 1.50 -2.85 -5.31
N ARG A 323 2.72 -3.26 -4.96
CA ARG A 323 3.83 -3.40 -5.93
C ARG A 323 3.60 -4.56 -6.88
N GLU A 324 3.03 -5.63 -6.35
CA GLU A 324 2.69 -6.85 -7.06
C GLU A 324 1.56 -7.59 -6.31
N LEU A 325 0.32 -7.38 -6.76
CA LEU A 325 -0.86 -8.04 -6.20
C LEU A 325 -0.86 -9.51 -6.57
N ARG A 326 -1.09 -10.36 -5.57
CA ARG A 326 -1.11 -11.83 -5.70
C ARG A 326 -2.51 -12.44 -5.67
N PHE A 327 -3.54 -11.61 -5.86
CA PHE A 327 -4.90 -12.09 -6.04
C PHE A 327 -5.06 -12.70 -7.43
N GLN A 328 -5.55 -13.94 -7.51
CA GLN A 328 -5.86 -14.56 -8.79
C GLN A 328 -7.20 -14.03 -9.30
N ILE A 329 -7.18 -13.28 -10.40
CA ILE A 329 -8.40 -12.71 -10.99
C ILE A 329 -8.94 -13.69 -12.04
N GLN A 330 -9.93 -14.50 -11.66
CA GLN A 330 -10.59 -15.50 -12.52
C GLN A 330 -12.00 -15.08 -12.93
N ASN A 331 -12.59 -14.10 -12.24
CA ASN A 331 -13.91 -13.56 -12.53
C ASN A 331 -14.05 -12.11 -12.00
N GLN A 332 -15.23 -11.51 -12.20
CA GLN A 332 -15.55 -10.15 -11.72
C GLN A 332 -15.43 -10.01 -10.20
N THR A 333 -15.86 -11.01 -9.43
CA THR A 333 -15.80 -10.98 -7.96
C THR A 333 -14.36 -10.88 -7.46
N ASP A 334 -13.43 -11.58 -8.11
CA ASP A 334 -12.01 -11.52 -7.75
C ASP A 334 -11.41 -10.14 -8.08
N LEU A 335 -11.82 -9.53 -9.20
CA LEU A 335 -11.44 -8.17 -9.54
C LEU A 335 -12.00 -7.17 -8.51
N ASP A 336 -13.26 -7.32 -8.13
CA ASP A 336 -13.89 -6.47 -7.12
C ASP A 336 -13.17 -6.57 -5.77
N TYR A 337 -12.77 -7.78 -5.37
CA TYR A 337 -11.96 -7.99 -4.18
C TYR A 337 -10.60 -7.28 -4.26
N ALA A 338 -9.89 -7.41 -5.39
CA ALA A 338 -8.62 -6.70 -5.61
C ALA A 338 -8.82 -5.17 -5.55
N ASN A 339 -9.90 -4.65 -6.12
CA ASN A 339 -10.26 -3.24 -6.06
C ASN A 339 -10.61 -2.77 -4.65
N MET A 340 -11.33 -3.59 -3.87
CA MET A 340 -11.60 -3.31 -2.46
C MET A 340 -10.30 -3.26 -1.65
N TRP A 341 -9.34 -4.15 -1.93
CA TRP A 341 -8.03 -4.15 -1.26
C TRP A 341 -7.23 -2.87 -1.56
N ILE A 342 -7.15 -2.50 -2.84
CA ILE A 342 -6.51 -1.24 -3.28
C ILE A 342 -7.20 -0.06 -2.59
N ARG A 343 -8.54 -0.01 -2.59
CA ARG A 343 -9.31 1.07 -1.96
C ARG A 343 -9.02 1.17 -0.46
N CYS A 344 -8.92 0.05 0.26
CA CYS A 344 -8.54 0.04 1.67
C CYS A 344 -7.16 0.67 1.90
N CYS A 345 -6.19 0.42 1.00
CA CYS A 345 -4.87 1.05 1.09
C CYS A 345 -4.92 2.57 0.87
N LEU A 346 -5.77 3.04 -0.06
CA LEU A 346 -5.98 4.48 -0.28
C LEU A 346 -6.65 5.15 0.93
N ILE A 347 -7.67 4.51 1.51
CA ILE A 347 -8.36 4.99 2.72
C ILE A 347 -7.36 5.06 3.88
N LEU A 348 -6.60 4.00 4.11
CA LEU A 348 -5.58 3.98 5.16
C LEU A 348 -4.53 5.07 4.96
N HIS A 349 -4.12 5.37 3.72
CA HIS A 349 -3.18 6.45 3.45
C HIS A 349 -3.67 7.81 3.96
N ASN A 350 -4.91 8.19 3.64
CA ASN A 350 -5.49 9.44 4.13
C ASN A 350 -5.76 9.40 5.65
N MET A 351 -6.24 8.28 6.20
CA MET A 351 -6.40 8.13 7.65
C MET A 351 -5.08 8.31 8.40
N ILE A 352 -3.98 7.76 7.87
CA ILE A 352 -2.66 7.90 8.46
C ILE A 352 -2.22 9.37 8.44
N ILE A 353 -2.45 10.09 7.34
CA ILE A 353 -2.15 11.53 7.27
C ILE A 353 -2.92 12.30 8.35
N ASP A 354 -4.23 12.05 8.50
CA ASP A 354 -5.05 12.71 9.52
C ASP A 354 -4.53 12.43 10.93
N ILE A 355 -4.23 11.16 11.24
CA ILE A 355 -3.76 10.77 12.57
C ILE A 355 -2.36 11.33 12.84
N GLU A 356 -1.45 11.31 11.87
CA GLU A 356 -0.12 11.90 12.01
C GLU A 356 -0.21 13.41 12.29
N GLU A 357 -1.11 14.12 11.61
CA GLU A 357 -1.36 15.54 11.83
C GLU A 357 -1.97 15.82 13.22
N GLU A 358 -2.97 15.04 13.63
CA GLU A 358 -3.59 15.12 14.98
C GLU A 358 -2.57 14.89 16.10
N LEU A 359 -1.60 14.01 15.88
CA LEU A 359 -0.54 13.67 16.84
C LEU A 359 0.69 14.60 16.73
N GLY A 360 0.74 15.50 15.75
CA GLY A 360 1.90 16.36 15.51
C GLY A 360 3.18 15.61 15.10
N LEU A 361 3.04 14.44 14.48
CA LEU A 361 4.15 13.61 14.01
C LEU A 361 4.68 14.12 12.66
N SER A 362 5.97 13.91 12.38
CA SER A 362 6.49 14.16 11.03
C SER A 362 5.90 13.14 10.05
N ALA A 363 5.52 13.61 8.86
CA ALA A 363 4.84 12.78 7.87
C ALA A 363 5.67 11.55 7.51
N SER A 364 5.19 10.34 7.85
CA SER A 364 5.95 9.11 7.59
C SER A 364 6.11 8.82 6.10
N ALA A 365 5.36 9.53 5.26
CA ALA A 365 5.46 9.49 3.82
C ALA A 365 6.88 9.76 3.31
N ASP A 366 7.61 10.70 3.93
CA ASP A 366 8.97 11.02 3.53
C ASP A 366 9.92 9.84 3.78
N THR A 367 9.73 9.09 4.86
CA THR A 367 10.54 7.90 5.12
C THR A 367 10.32 6.82 4.06
N TYR A 368 9.07 6.58 3.66
CA TYR A 368 8.76 5.59 2.61
C TYR A 368 9.21 6.06 1.22
N ASN A 369 9.28 7.37 0.97
CA ASN A 369 9.88 7.91 -0.24
C ASN A 369 11.39 7.65 -0.32
N THR A 370 12.12 7.86 0.77
CA THR A 370 13.55 7.53 0.84
C THR A 370 13.78 6.03 0.68
N GLU A 371 12.96 5.20 1.31
CA GLU A 371 12.98 3.76 1.07
C GLU A 371 12.76 3.50 -0.43
N ALA A 372 11.67 4.01 -1.03
CA ALA A 372 11.29 3.84 -2.44
C ALA A 372 12.41 4.20 -3.43
N GLN A 373 13.14 5.28 -3.19
CA GLN A 373 14.30 5.70 -4.00
C GLN A 373 15.42 4.66 -4.03
N GLY A 374 15.61 3.89 -2.95
CA GLY A 374 16.61 2.82 -2.86
C GLY A 374 16.28 1.56 -3.69
N TRP A 375 15.05 1.40 -4.17
CA TRP A 375 14.63 0.19 -4.91
C TRP A 375 14.87 0.28 -6.42
N GLY A 376 15.42 1.39 -6.92
CA GLY A 376 15.77 1.54 -8.34
C GLY A 376 14.58 1.54 -9.31
N GLU A 377 13.34 1.60 -8.83
CA GLU A 377 12.17 1.78 -9.68
C GLU A 377 12.12 3.24 -10.14
N SER A 378 12.57 3.48 -11.38
CA SER A 378 12.29 4.74 -12.06
C SER A 378 10.79 4.83 -12.30
N LEU A 379 10.11 5.62 -11.45
CA LEU A 379 8.69 5.97 -11.61
C LEU A 379 8.48 6.99 -12.73
N VAL A 380 9.55 7.40 -13.43
CA VAL A 380 9.47 8.24 -14.60
C VAL A 380 8.71 7.50 -15.70
N ASN A 381 7.42 7.81 -15.83
CA ASN A 381 6.72 7.64 -17.09
C ASN A 381 7.37 8.58 -18.09
N GLY A 382 8.41 8.09 -18.76
CA GLY A 382 8.94 8.67 -19.99
C GLY A 382 7.91 8.54 -21.10
N ASN A 383 6.78 9.22 -20.97
CA ASN A 383 5.77 9.33 -21.99
C ASN A 383 6.26 10.31 -23.05
N GLN A 384 7.13 9.84 -23.95
CA GLN A 384 7.21 10.39 -25.30
C GLN A 384 5.98 9.90 -26.05
N SER A 385 4.86 10.61 -25.87
CA SER A 385 3.75 10.52 -26.81
C SER A 385 4.09 11.43 -27.99
N GLU A 386 4.53 10.81 -29.08
CA GLU A 386 4.68 11.44 -30.39
C GLU A 386 3.28 11.77 -30.93
N ALA A 387 2.80 12.96 -30.59
CA ALA A 387 1.77 13.62 -31.38
C ALA A 387 2.45 14.83 -32.03
N SER A 388 2.56 14.80 -33.36
CA SER A 388 3.06 15.91 -34.17
C SER A 388 2.07 17.07 -34.08
N GLU A 389 2.46 18.17 -33.44
CA GLU A 389 1.76 19.45 -33.59
C GLU A 389 2.21 20.02 -34.96
N ASN A 390 1.31 20.03 -35.95
CA ASN A 390 1.55 20.63 -37.26
C ASN A 390 1.53 22.17 -37.12
N ASP A 391 2.59 22.81 -37.61
CA ASP A 391 2.85 24.27 -37.61
C ASP A 391 2.06 25.01 -38.71
N ASP A 392 0.72 24.93 -38.75
CA ASP A 392 -0.09 25.77 -39.65
C ASP A 392 -1.12 26.60 -38.87
N GLU A 393 -0.95 27.93 -38.89
CA GLU A 393 -1.88 29.02 -38.51
C GLU A 393 -2.99 28.65 -37.48
N TYR A 394 -2.58 28.16 -36.31
CA TYR A 394 -3.51 27.58 -35.33
C TYR A 394 -3.76 28.53 -34.15
N VAL A 395 -5.00 29.00 -33.99
CA VAL A 395 -5.49 29.50 -32.70
C VAL A 395 -5.54 28.30 -31.77
N GLY A 396 -4.59 28.20 -30.85
CA GLY A 396 -4.47 27.10 -29.88
C GLY A 396 -5.82 26.68 -29.27
N SER A 397 -5.97 25.41 -28.91
CA SER A 397 -7.15 24.96 -28.16
C SER A 397 -7.32 25.78 -26.87
N PRO A 398 -8.53 25.90 -26.29
CA PRO A 398 -8.73 26.64 -25.05
C PRO A 398 -7.76 26.23 -23.92
N GLY A 399 -7.43 24.94 -23.83
CA GLY A 399 -6.43 24.43 -22.90
C GLY A 399 -5.00 24.85 -23.24
N GLN A 400 -4.61 24.86 -24.51
CA GLN A 400 -3.29 25.35 -24.94
C GLN A 400 -3.15 26.86 -24.71
N ILE A 401 -4.20 27.65 -24.96
CA ILE A 401 -4.23 29.09 -24.65
C ILE A 401 -4.06 29.30 -23.15
N PHE A 402 -4.79 28.53 -22.33
CA PHE A 402 -4.68 28.59 -20.88
C PHE A 402 -3.27 28.21 -20.39
N ARG A 403 -2.71 27.09 -20.88
CA ARG A 403 -1.33 26.67 -20.58
C ARG A 403 -0.32 27.76 -20.94
N ASN A 404 -0.46 28.39 -22.10
CA ASN A 404 0.40 29.51 -22.51
C ASN A 404 0.29 30.69 -21.55
N ARG A 405 -0.91 31.03 -21.08
CA ARG A 405 -1.11 32.06 -20.04
C ARG A 405 -0.41 31.71 -18.74
N VAL A 406 -0.50 30.46 -18.28
CA VAL A 406 0.18 29.98 -17.05
C VAL A 406 1.71 30.01 -17.21
N LYS A 407 2.21 29.71 -18.41
CA LYS A 407 3.63 29.88 -18.74
C LYS A 407 4.06 31.34 -18.67
N ASP A 408 3.28 32.25 -19.26
CA ASP A 408 3.60 33.68 -19.25
C ASP A 408 3.59 34.28 -17.83
N MET A 409 2.73 33.79 -16.94
CA MET A 409 2.75 34.13 -15.51
C MET A 409 4.12 33.83 -14.88
N LEU A 410 4.67 32.63 -15.13
CA LEU A 410 6.00 32.25 -14.63
C LEU A 410 7.09 33.17 -15.20
N LEU A 411 7.07 33.40 -16.51
CA LEU A 411 8.10 34.21 -17.17
C LEU A 411 8.07 35.68 -16.71
N ARG A 412 6.90 36.25 -16.40
CA ARG A 412 6.79 37.61 -15.83
C ARG A 412 7.38 37.72 -14.44
N SER A 413 7.20 36.69 -13.60
CA SER A 413 7.76 36.67 -12.24
C SER A 413 9.30 36.65 -12.19
N ARG A 414 9.98 36.46 -13.35
CA ARG A 414 11.44 36.54 -13.49
C ARG A 414 11.94 37.98 -13.72
N VAL A 415 11.07 38.87 -14.21
CA VAL A 415 11.42 40.23 -14.63
C VAL A 415 11.21 41.25 -13.50
N LEU A 416 10.55 40.84 -12.42
CA LEU A 416 10.38 41.56 -11.16
C LEU A 416 11.37 41.01 -10.12
#